data_AF-A0A925SW47-F1
#
_entry.id   AF-A0A925SW47-F1
#
_cell.length_a   1.000
_cell.length_b   1.000
_cell.length_c   1.000
_cell.angle_alpha   90.00
_cell.angle_beta   90.00
_cell.angle_gamma   90.00
#
_symmetry.space_group_name_H-M   'P 1'
#
loop_
_entity.id
_entity.type
_entity.pdbx_description
1 polymer ?
#
loop_
_entity_poly.entity_id
_entity_poly.type
_entity_poly.pdbx_seq_one_letter_code
_entity_poly.pdbx_strand_id
1 'polypeptide(L)' 'MHHMEVNMRPIAELATEIFTLSGHINAANHRFLTLLAEFDRRNGWSDSMTQSCAHWLNWKCGIGVGAAREKVRVAR' A
#
# COMPACT_ATOMS: atom_id res chain seq x y z
N MET A 1 -18.37 36.38 15.34
CA MET A 1 -18.76 35.28 14.43
C MET A 1 -17.96 35.45 13.15
N HIS A 2 -16.77 34.84 13.07
CA HIS A 2 -15.95 34.85 11.87
C HIS A 2 -16.32 33.60 11.08
N HIS A 3 -17.08 33.77 10.00
CA HIS A 3 -17.33 32.69 9.04
C HIS A 3 -15.97 32.28 8.46
N MET A 4 -15.48 31.09 8.80
CA MET A 4 -14.39 30.48 8.07
C MET A 4 -14.92 30.18 6.66
N GLU A 5 -14.57 31.02 5.69
CA GLU A 5 -14.64 30.62 4.29
C GLU A 5 -13.83 29.34 4.15
N VAL A 6 -14.52 28.22 3.95
CA VAL A 6 -13.88 26.98 3.51
C VAL A 6 -13.34 27.30 2.12
N ASN A 7 -12.03 27.56 2.02
CA ASN A 7 -11.36 27.81 0.76
C ASN A 7 -11.57 26.60 -0.16
N MET A 8 -12.53 26.72 -1.07
CA MET A 8 -12.91 25.65 -1.98
C MET A 8 -11.93 25.62 -3.13
N ARG A 9 -10.97 24.69 -3.06
CA ARG A 9 -9.99 24.47 -4.13
C ARG A 9 -10.70 24.18 -5.45
N PRO A 10 -10.27 24.77 -6.59
CA PRO A 10 -10.79 24.42 -7.90
C PRO A 10 -10.64 22.92 -8.20
N ILE A 11 -11.62 22.33 -8.90
CA ILE A 11 -11.59 20.90 -9.27
C ILE A 11 -10.33 20.52 -10.05
N ALA A 12 -9.82 21.41 -10.91
CA ALA A 12 -8.59 21.17 -11.67
C ALA A 12 -7.35 21.07 -10.77
N GLU A 13 -7.30 21.85 -9.69
CA GLU A 13 -6.23 21.77 -8.70
C GLU A 13 -6.30 20.44 -7.93
N LEU A 14 -7.49 20.07 -7.48
CA LEU A 14 -7.73 18.76 -6.84
C LEU A 14 -7.31 17.60 -7.74
N ALA A 15 -7.69 17.64 -9.02
CA ALA A 15 -7.33 16.60 -9.98
C ALA A 15 -5.82 16.49 -10.18
N THR A 16 -5.12 17.64 -10.25
CA THR A 16 -3.66 17.70 -10.39
C THR A 16 -2.96 17.11 -9.16
N GLU A 17 -3.46 17.43 -7.96
CA GLU A 17 -2.91 16.91 -6.71
C GLU A 17 -3.15 15.38 -6.59
N ILE A 18 -4.37 14.91 -6.92
CA ILE A 18 -4.69 13.48 -6.94
C ILE A 18 -3.81 12.74 -7.93
N PHE A 19 -3.61 13.27 -9.14
CA PHE A 19 -2.75 12.66 -10.15
C PHE A 19 -1.31 12.54 -9.66
N THR A 20 -0.77 13.62 -9.08
CA THR A 20 0.58 13.65 -8.52
C THR A 20 0.74 12.66 -7.37
N LEU A 21 -0.21 12.65 -6.43
CA LEU A 21 -0.21 11.74 -5.30
C LEU A 21 -0.34 10.28 -5.76
N SER A 22 -1.18 10.01 -6.76
CA SER A 22 -1.29 8.68 -7.35
C SER A 22 0.04 8.20 -7.92
N GLY A 23 0.82 9.07 -8.56
CA GLY A 23 2.17 8.75 -9.03
C GLY A 23 3.10 8.33 -7.89
N HIS A 24 3.10 9.08 -6.78
CA HIS A 24 3.89 8.75 -5.60
C HIS A 24 3.45 7.43 -4.94
N ILE A 25 2.13 7.22 -4.79
CA ILE A 25 1.56 5.98 -4.26
C ILE A 25 1.95 4.79 -5.15
N ASN A 26 1.89 4.94 -6.47
CA ASN A 26 2.26 3.90 -7.41
C ASN A 26 3.74 3.56 -7.33
N ALA A 27 4.62 4.57 -7.25
CA ALA A 27 6.05 4.35 -7.08
C ALA A 27 6.38 3.64 -5.75
N ALA A 28 5.75 4.06 -4.65
CA ALA A 28 5.89 3.43 -3.35
C ALA A 28 5.36 1.99 -3.35
N ASN A 29 4.21 1.75 -3.97
CA ASN A 29 3.62 0.41 -4.12
C ASN A 29 4.50 -0.51 -4.97
N HIS A 30 5.07 -0.01 -6.07
CA HIS A 30 6.01 -0.79 -6.87
C HIS A 30 7.22 -1.22 -6.03
N ARG A 31 7.85 -0.28 -5.32
CA ARG A 31 8.98 -0.58 -4.41
C ARG A 31 8.58 -1.59 -3.33
N PHE A 32 7.39 -1.44 -2.74
CA PHE A 32 6.85 -2.37 -1.76
C PHE A 32 6.71 -3.78 -2.33
N LEU A 33 6.13 -3.92 -3.53
CA LEU A 33 5.95 -5.22 -4.19
C LEU A 33 7.30 -5.86 -4.56
N THR A 34 8.29 -5.09 -5.00
CA THR A 34 9.64 -5.60 -5.26
C THR A 34 10.28 -6.19 -3.99
N LEU A 35 10.19 -5.47 -2.86
CA LEU A 35 10.71 -5.96 -1.58
C LEU A 35 9.94 -7.19 -1.10
N LEU A 36 8.62 -7.19 -1.28
CA LEU A 36 7.77 -8.32 -0.91
C LEU A 36 8.09 -9.57 -1.74
N ALA A 37 8.34 -9.42 -3.04
CA ALA A 37 8.73 -10.51 -3.93
C ALA A 37 10.02 -11.18 -3.46
N GLU A 38 11.02 -10.36 -3.13
CA GLU A 38 12.30 -10.83 -2.60
C GLU A 38 12.12 -11.51 -1.24
N PHE A 39 11.32 -10.92 -0.36
CA PHE A 39 11.02 -11.46 0.96
C PHE A 39 10.28 -12.80 0.89
N ASP A 40 9.28 -12.94 0.02
CA ASP A 40 8.53 -14.19 -0.21
C ASP A 40 9.45 -15.27 -0.78
N ARG A 41 10.25 -14.96 -1.79
CA ARG A 41 11.22 -15.90 -2.41
C ARG A 41 12.26 -16.41 -1.41
N ARG A 42 12.67 -15.58 -0.45
CA ARG A 42 13.62 -15.94 0.61
C ARG A 42 12.94 -16.63 1.80
N ASN A 43 11.64 -16.89 1.75
CA ASN A 43 10.83 -17.38 2.86
C ASN A 43 11.00 -16.53 4.14
N GLY A 44 11.23 -15.22 4.00
CA GLY A 44 11.50 -14.33 5.14
C GLY A 44 10.35 -14.22 6.13
N TRP A 45 9.14 -14.61 5.70
CA TRP A 45 7.94 -14.68 6.52
C TRP A 45 7.92 -15.88 7.47
N SER A 46 8.74 -16.91 7.25
CA SER A 46 8.69 -18.18 8.01
C SER A 46 9.30 -18.05 9.41
N ASP A 47 8.64 -17.26 10.26
CA ASP A 47 9.07 -16.91 11.63
C ASP A 47 8.45 -17.80 12.71
N SER A 48 8.11 -19.06 12.38
CA SER A 48 7.39 -20.04 13.23
C SER A 48 5.97 -19.66 13.66
N MET A 49 5.54 -18.41 13.42
CA MET A 49 4.22 -17.90 13.84
C MET A 49 3.25 -17.73 12.66
N THR A 50 3.76 -17.62 11.43
CA THR A 50 2.91 -17.38 10.26
C THR A 50 3.01 -18.48 9.22
N GLN A 51 1.85 -18.81 8.63
CA GLN A 51 1.69 -19.95 7.72
C GLN A 51 2.03 -19.62 6.25
N SER A 52 2.09 -18.33 5.91
CA SER A 52 2.48 -17.85 4.58
C SER A 52 2.82 -16.36 4.62
N CYS A 53 3.46 -15.85 3.55
CA CYS A 53 3.76 -14.43 3.41
C CYS A 53 2.51 -13.53 3.55
N ALA A 54 1.36 -13.99 3.06
CA ALA A 54 0.10 -13.25 3.20
C ALA A 54 -0.37 -13.17 4.67
N HIS A 55 -0.17 -14.22 5.47
CA HIS A 55 -0.44 -14.19 6.92
C HIS A 55 0.54 -13.28 7.66
N TRP A 56 1.80 -13.26 7.23
CA TRP A 56 2.80 -12.32 7.77
C TRP A 56 2.42 -10.86 7.51
N LEU A 57 2.00 -10.51 6.29
CA LEU A 57 1.49 -9.17 5.98
C LEU A 57 0.24 -8.81 6.77
N ASN A 58 -0.66 -9.77 6.99
CA ASN A 58 -1.84 -9.55 7.79
C ASN A 58 -1.49 -9.21 9.24
N TRP A 59 -0.56 -9.95 9.83
CA TRP A 59 -0.12 -9.71 11.20
C TRP A 59 0.75 -8.46 11.35
N LYS A 60 1.86 -8.37 10.60
CA LYS A 60 2.87 -7.33 10.79
C LYS A 60 2.49 -6.00 10.16
N CYS A 61 1.66 -6.00 9.12
CA CYS A 61 1.30 -4.79 8.38
C CYS A 61 -0.20 -4.44 8.47
N GLY A 62 -1.02 -5.24 9.17
CA GLY A 62 -2.46 -4.97 9.32
C GLY A 62 -3.25 -5.07 8.01
N ILE A 63 -2.68 -5.68 6.96
CA ILE A 63 -3.34 -5.80 5.65
C ILE A 63 -4.36 -6.94 5.71
N GLY A 64 -5.63 -6.67 5.40
CA GLY A 64 -6.66 -7.73 5.35
C GLY A 64 -6.21 -8.92 4.48
N VAL A 65 -6.44 -10.15 4.94
CA VAL A 65 -5.83 -11.35 4.34
C VAL A 65 -6.09 -11.52 2.84
N GLY A 66 -7.26 -11.09 2.34
CA GLY A 66 -7.57 -11.09 0.91
C GLY A 66 -6.68 -10.14 0.11
N ALA A 67 -6.52 -8.90 0.58
CA ALA A 67 -5.62 -7.92 -0.02
C ALA A 67 -4.15 -8.34 0.10
N ALA A 68 -3.77 -8.99 1.21
CA ALA A 68 -2.42 -9.51 1.40
C ALA A 68 -2.09 -10.61 0.38
N ARG A 69 -3.01 -11.56 0.16
CA ARG A 69 -2.86 -12.60 -0.87
C ARG A 69 -2.70 -11.99 -2.25
N GLU A 70 -3.49 -10.98 -2.57
CA GLU A 70 -3.39 -10.30 -3.86
C GLU A 70 -2.05 -9.59 -4.03
N LYS A 71 -1.53 -8.93 -2.98
CA LYS A 71 -0.19 -8.32 -3.04
C LYS A 71 0.92 -9.35 -3.25
N VAL A 72 0.85 -10.50 -2.55
CA VAL A 72 1.81 -11.59 -2.76
C VAL A 72 1.71 -12.16 -4.17
N ARG A 73 0.49 -12.31 -4.71
CA ARG A 73 0.27 -12.79 -6.09
C ARG A 73 0.84 -11.82 -7.12
N VAL A 74 0.61 -10.51 -6.95
CA VAL A 74 1.10 -9.47 -7.86
C VAL A 74 2.62 -9.28 -7.77
N ALA A 75 3.22 -9.57 -6.62
CA ALA A 75 4.66 -9.47 -6.42
C ALA A 75 5.47 -10.61 -7.06
N ARG A 76 4.85 -11.77 -7.35
CA ARG A 76 5.49 -12.93 -7.97
C ARG A 76 5.54 -12.82 -9.48
#